data_AF-A0A0R0GUD7-F1
#
_entry.id   AF-A0A0R0GUD7-F1
#
_cell.length_a   1.000
_cell.length_b   1.000
_cell.length_c   1.000
_cell.angle_alpha   90.00
_cell.angle_beta   90.00
_cell.angle_gamma   90.00
#
_symmetry.space_group_name_H-M   'P 1'
#
loop_
_entity.id
_entity.type
_entity.pdbx_description
1 polymer ?
#
loop_
_entity_poly.entity_id
_entity_poly.type
_entity_poly.pdbx_seq_one_letter_code
_entity_poly.pdbx_strand_id
1 'polypeptide(L)'
;MESATSWSNPLPLSSLPSPSHSRHPSAFKFMAFSTLHTFSLPSLSSPSSFHPFPLSSLSPKPTSFNPRPLFPRTMHASRIQDAVGGALALVQSSPATWQSALLSNALIFFLGSPILVSGLSLSGIGAAFLLGTLTWRAFGPSGFFLVATYFVIGTAATKVKMAQKVAQGVAEKKRGRRGPGSVIGSSAAGCICAFLTIFGVGGEAFSRLWRLGFVASFCTKLSDTVSSEIGKAYGKTTYLVTTFKVVPRGTEGAVSVEGTLAGILASIVLAFVSFLIGEVGSHEAIICVLAAQIANLGESIIGAALQEKEGFKWVGS
;
A
#
# COMPACT_ATOMS: atom_id res chain seq x y z
N MET A 1 -53.73 34.20 -48.40
CA MET A 1 -54.77 33.40 -47.71
C MET A 1 -54.26 33.12 -46.30
N GLU A 2 -54.11 34.13 -45.41
CA GLU A 2 -55.17 34.95 -44.77
C GLU A 2 -56.27 34.06 -44.19
N SER A 3 -56.68 34.10 -42.92
CA SER A 3 -56.74 35.14 -41.86
C SER A 3 -56.86 34.42 -40.48
N ALA A 4 -56.22 34.81 -39.35
CA ALA A 4 -56.42 35.96 -38.44
C ALA A 4 -57.87 36.14 -37.93
N THR A 5 -58.17 35.95 -36.63
CA THR A 5 -58.52 36.95 -35.58
C THR A 5 -59.23 36.21 -34.41
N SER A 6 -59.28 36.57 -33.11
CA SER A 6 -58.73 37.66 -32.28
C SER A 6 -58.99 37.39 -30.77
N TRP A 7 -58.02 37.74 -29.89
CA TRP A 7 -58.09 38.51 -28.61
C TRP A 7 -59.17 38.18 -27.53
N SER A 8 -58.94 38.14 -26.20
CA SER A 8 -58.28 39.13 -25.30
C SER A 8 -58.06 38.62 -23.84
N ASN A 9 -56.97 39.10 -23.19
CA ASN A 9 -56.68 39.16 -21.73
C ASN A 9 -57.31 40.45 -21.10
N PRO A 10 -57.11 40.93 -19.82
CA PRO A 10 -56.35 40.46 -18.61
C PRO A 10 -56.99 40.70 -17.18
N LEU A 11 -56.35 40.15 -16.11
CA LEU A 11 -56.12 40.67 -14.71
C LEU A 11 -57.30 40.87 -13.70
N PRO A 12 -57.12 40.89 -12.34
CA PRO A 12 -56.05 41.58 -11.59
C PRO A 12 -55.43 40.96 -10.30
N LEU A 13 -54.43 41.70 -9.81
CA LEU A 13 -53.55 41.56 -8.64
C LEU A 13 -54.20 41.76 -7.25
N SER A 14 -53.40 41.46 -6.22
CA SER A 14 -53.41 41.85 -4.78
C SER A 14 -53.87 40.73 -3.84
N SER A 15 -53.20 40.39 -2.73
CA SER A 15 -52.48 41.22 -1.75
C SER A 15 -51.59 40.37 -0.82
N LEU A 16 -50.46 40.96 -0.40
CA LEU A 16 -49.62 40.59 0.76
C LEU A 16 -50.35 40.92 2.09
N PRO A 17 -50.05 40.25 3.22
CA PRO A 17 -48.93 40.72 4.07
C PRO A 17 -48.16 39.63 4.86
N SER A 18 -46.93 39.99 5.22
CA SER A 18 -46.14 39.36 6.30
C SER A 18 -46.72 39.69 7.68
N PRO A 19 -46.41 38.90 8.72
CA PRO A 19 -45.58 39.47 9.78
C PRO A 19 -44.55 38.52 10.40
N SER A 20 -43.49 39.15 10.89
CA SER A 20 -42.47 38.66 11.81
C SER A 20 -43.05 38.13 13.13
N HIS A 21 -42.51 37.01 13.65
CA HIS A 21 -42.08 36.95 15.06
C HIS A 21 -41.20 35.73 15.37
N SER A 22 -40.01 36.06 15.88
CA SER A 22 -39.18 35.34 16.85
C SER A 22 -39.81 34.20 17.67
N ARG A 23 -39.09 33.07 17.76
CA ARG A 23 -38.69 32.44 19.05
C ARG A 23 -37.82 31.18 18.83
N HIS A 24 -36.53 31.30 19.16
CA HIS A 24 -35.77 30.27 19.86
C HIS A 24 -36.03 30.46 21.38
N PRO A 25 -35.94 29.43 22.25
CA PRO A 25 -34.62 29.03 22.77
C PRO A 25 -34.44 27.54 23.17
N SER A 26 -33.16 27.14 23.21
CA SER A 26 -32.54 26.19 24.16
C SER A 26 -32.95 24.70 24.10
N ALA A 27 -32.11 23.69 24.32
CA ALA A 27 -30.76 23.59 24.88
C ALA A 27 -30.12 22.26 24.42
N PHE A 28 -28.81 22.21 24.23
CA PHE A 28 -27.95 21.30 24.99
C PHE A 28 -26.50 21.84 24.92
N LYS A 29 -26.08 22.44 26.03
CA LYS A 29 -24.72 22.92 26.30
C LYS A 29 -23.81 21.71 26.48
N PHE A 30 -22.73 21.62 25.70
CA PHE A 30 -21.55 20.86 26.11
C PHE A 30 -20.60 21.82 26.84
N MET A 31 -20.32 21.48 28.09
CA MET A 31 -19.48 22.23 29.00
C MET A 31 -18.00 21.96 28.70
N ALA A 32 -17.20 22.99 28.89
CA ALA A 32 -15.76 23.06 28.67
C ALA A 32 -14.95 22.08 29.51
N PHE A 33 -13.77 21.71 29.00
CA PHE A 33 -12.57 21.67 29.83
C PHE A 33 -11.39 22.29 29.06
N SER A 34 -11.04 23.48 29.52
CA SER A 34 -9.82 24.20 29.19
C SER A 34 -8.65 23.57 29.95
N THR A 35 -7.52 23.31 29.28
CA THR A 35 -6.22 23.33 29.96
C THR A 35 -5.17 23.84 28.99
N LEU A 36 -4.87 25.13 29.14
CA LEU A 36 -3.71 25.80 28.57
C LEU A 36 -2.47 25.34 29.33
N HIS A 37 -1.53 24.67 28.67
CA HIS A 37 -0.16 24.57 29.18
C HIS A 37 0.70 25.63 28.47
N THR A 38 0.79 26.79 29.11
CA THR A 38 1.87 27.76 28.91
C THR A 38 3.13 27.22 29.58
N PHE A 39 4.15 26.90 28.78
CA PHE A 39 5.50 26.62 29.27
C PHE A 39 6.22 27.95 29.53
N SER A 40 6.59 28.19 30.78
CA SER A 40 7.37 29.36 31.21
C SER A 40 8.87 29.16 30.96
N LEU A 41 9.53 30.25 30.59
CA LEU A 41 10.96 30.41 30.37
C LEU A 41 11.81 30.12 31.64
N PRO A 42 13.10 29.75 31.49
CA PRO A 42 13.99 29.49 32.61
C PRO A 42 14.52 30.79 33.23
N SER A 43 14.47 30.89 34.56
CA SER A 43 15.11 31.95 35.33
C SER A 43 16.58 31.61 35.61
N LEU A 44 17.45 32.53 35.21
CA LEU A 44 18.84 32.63 35.62
C LEU A 44 18.92 32.93 37.13
N SER A 45 19.70 32.14 37.88
CA SER A 45 20.29 32.58 39.15
C SER A 45 21.64 31.91 39.36
N SER A 46 22.66 32.75 39.59
CA SER A 46 24.03 32.42 39.98
C SER A 46 24.21 32.72 41.49
N PRO A 47 25.43 32.75 42.06
CA PRO A 47 26.36 31.66 42.36
C PRO A 47 26.71 31.62 43.88
N SER A 48 27.27 30.51 44.37
CA SER A 48 28.12 30.39 45.59
C SER A 48 28.26 28.89 45.90
N SER A 49 29.36 28.31 46.37
CA SER A 49 30.58 28.83 46.98
C SER A 49 31.65 27.73 46.94
N PHE A 50 32.91 28.16 46.94
CA PHE A 50 34.13 27.38 47.14
C PHE A 50 34.10 26.48 48.39
N HIS A 51 34.79 25.34 48.35
CA HIS A 51 35.89 24.96 49.27
C HIS A 51 36.50 23.57 48.91
N PRO A 52 37.70 23.19 49.43
CA PRO A 52 38.84 22.79 48.61
C PRO A 52 39.17 21.28 48.59
N PHE A 53 40.13 20.95 47.72
CA PHE A 53 40.93 19.73 47.66
C PHE A 53 41.34 19.13 49.01
N PRO A 54 41.62 17.82 49.03
CA PRO A 54 43.02 17.43 49.21
C PRO A 54 43.53 16.41 48.19
N LEU A 55 44.79 16.62 47.81
CA LEU A 55 45.68 15.63 47.20
C LEU A 55 45.88 14.42 48.12
N SER A 56 45.86 13.22 47.53
CA SER A 56 46.68 12.04 47.89
C SER A 56 46.13 10.86 47.07
N SER A 57 46.89 9.96 46.46
CA SER A 57 48.33 9.74 46.38
C SER A 57 48.57 8.85 45.15
N LEU A 58 49.63 9.14 44.39
CA LEU A 58 50.18 8.21 43.40
C LEU A 58 50.96 7.12 44.14
N SER A 59 50.68 5.85 43.84
CA SER A 59 51.65 4.77 44.00
C SER A 59 51.35 3.57 43.09
N PRO A 60 52.38 2.77 42.76
CA PRO A 60 52.55 2.27 41.42
C PRO A 60 52.07 0.83 41.19
N LYS A 61 51.93 0.55 39.89
CA LYS A 61 51.66 -0.72 39.22
C LYS A 61 52.72 -1.79 39.53
N PRO A 62 52.34 -3.04 39.86
CA PRO A 62 53.22 -4.18 39.66
C PRO A 62 52.98 -4.78 38.28
N THR A 63 54.05 -4.80 37.49
CA THR A 63 54.20 -5.49 36.21
C THR A 63 54.27 -6.99 36.48
N SER A 64 53.26 -7.74 36.05
CA SER A 64 53.32 -9.21 36.02
C SER A 64 53.34 -9.68 34.58
N PHE A 65 54.50 -10.14 34.13
CA PHE A 65 54.71 -10.94 32.94
C PHE A 65 53.79 -12.17 32.95
N ASN A 66 53.13 -12.46 31.82
CA ASN A 66 52.82 -13.86 31.49
C ASN A 66 52.77 -14.04 29.96
N PRO A 67 53.29 -15.18 29.45
CA PRO A 67 53.68 -15.34 28.05
C PRO A 67 52.48 -15.64 27.14
N ARG A 68 52.61 -15.22 25.88
CA ARG A 68 51.74 -15.66 24.78
C ARG A 68 51.77 -17.19 24.64
N PRO A 69 50.63 -17.85 24.44
CA PRO A 69 50.57 -19.04 23.60
C PRO A 69 50.35 -18.63 22.14
N LEU A 70 51.29 -19.03 21.30
CA LEU A 70 51.20 -19.03 19.85
C LEU A 70 50.29 -20.22 19.44
N PHE A 71 49.05 -19.95 19.04
CA PHE A 71 48.23 -20.91 18.30
C PHE A 71 47.32 -20.17 17.31
N PRO A 72 47.64 -20.13 15.99
CA PRO A 72 46.70 -19.66 14.99
C PRO A 72 45.84 -20.84 14.54
N ARG A 73 44.78 -21.15 15.30
CA ARG A 73 43.82 -22.20 14.88
C ARG A 73 42.38 -21.98 15.34
N THR A 74 41.87 -20.75 15.20
CA THR A 74 40.43 -20.45 15.38
C THR A 74 39.90 -19.23 14.59
N MET A 75 40.66 -18.66 13.63
CA MET A 75 40.22 -17.43 12.94
C MET A 75 39.06 -17.61 11.93
N HIS A 76 38.79 -18.83 11.45
CA HIS A 76 37.75 -19.04 10.42
C HIS A 76 36.34 -19.20 11.01
N ALA A 77 36.22 -19.85 12.17
CA ALA A 77 34.94 -20.03 12.83
C ALA A 77 34.41 -18.70 13.41
N SER A 78 35.30 -17.87 13.98
CA SER A 78 34.94 -16.54 14.48
C SER A 78 34.51 -15.61 13.34
N ARG A 79 35.21 -15.60 12.19
CA ARG A 79 34.79 -14.79 11.03
C ARG A 79 33.39 -15.11 10.52
N ILE A 80 32.99 -16.39 10.51
CA ILE A 80 31.65 -16.78 10.06
C ILE A 80 30.61 -16.35 11.09
N GLN A 81 30.87 -16.53 12.39
CA GLN A 81 29.96 -16.10 13.45
C GLN A 81 29.85 -14.56 13.55
N ASP A 82 30.96 -13.84 13.37
CA ASP A 82 31.01 -12.37 13.33
C ASP A 82 30.35 -11.83 12.05
N ALA A 83 30.51 -12.52 10.91
CA ALA A 83 29.83 -12.18 9.67
C ALA A 83 28.33 -12.45 9.75
N VAL A 84 27.91 -13.55 10.38
CA VAL A 84 26.50 -13.87 10.63
C VAL A 84 25.89 -12.90 11.64
N GLY A 85 26.61 -12.55 12.70
CA GLY A 85 26.21 -11.55 13.69
C GLY A 85 26.10 -10.15 13.08
N GLY A 86 27.07 -9.76 12.24
CA GLY A 86 27.03 -8.51 11.48
C GLY A 86 25.90 -8.49 10.44
N ALA A 87 25.64 -9.59 9.74
CA ALA A 87 24.52 -9.72 8.83
C ALA A 87 23.17 -9.62 9.57
N LEU A 88 23.04 -10.25 10.74
CA LEU A 88 21.83 -10.19 11.56
C LEU A 88 21.60 -8.78 12.12
N ALA A 89 22.66 -8.10 12.56
CA ALA A 89 22.61 -6.71 13.00
C ALA A 89 22.24 -5.74 11.85
N LEU A 90 22.73 -6.00 10.63
CA LEU A 90 22.34 -5.23 9.45
C LEU A 90 20.86 -5.46 9.10
N VAL A 91 20.39 -6.71 9.13
CA VAL A 91 18.97 -7.06 8.88
C VAL A 91 18.03 -6.39 9.89
N GLN A 92 18.48 -6.21 11.14
CA GLN A 92 17.72 -5.57 12.22
C GLN A 92 17.92 -4.05 12.34
N SER A 93 18.70 -3.42 11.43
CA SER A 93 18.96 -1.98 11.51
C SER A 93 17.68 -1.16 11.33
N SER A 94 17.40 -0.27 12.30
CA SER A 94 16.32 0.72 12.27
C SER A 94 16.92 2.12 12.31
N PRO A 95 16.72 2.96 11.28
CA PRO A 95 16.03 2.68 10.01
C PRO A 95 16.85 1.77 9.08
N ALA A 96 16.16 1.00 8.23
CA ALA A 96 16.80 0.08 7.29
C ALA A 96 17.76 0.84 6.35
N THR A 97 19.03 0.46 6.35
CA THR A 97 20.02 0.97 5.40
C THR A 97 19.84 0.36 4.00
N TRP A 98 20.33 1.02 2.94
CA TRP A 98 20.29 0.45 1.58
C TRP A 98 20.98 -0.93 1.48
N GLN A 99 22.07 -1.12 2.23
CA GLN A 99 22.79 -2.39 2.30
C GLN A 99 21.93 -3.47 2.97
N SER A 100 21.29 -3.15 4.10
CA SER A 100 20.38 -4.09 4.77
C SER A 100 19.17 -4.46 3.91
N ALA A 101 18.61 -3.50 3.17
CA ALA A 101 17.48 -3.73 2.28
C ALA A 101 17.84 -4.66 1.13
N LEU A 102 18.99 -4.43 0.48
CA LEU A 102 19.49 -5.29 -0.59
C LEU A 102 19.80 -6.70 -0.08
N LEU A 103 20.50 -6.84 1.06
CA LEU A 103 20.85 -8.14 1.63
C LEU A 103 19.60 -8.92 2.06
N SER A 104 18.70 -8.29 2.81
CA SER A 104 17.47 -8.95 3.28
C SER A 104 16.59 -9.36 2.10
N ASN A 105 16.39 -8.46 1.13
CA ASN A 105 15.61 -8.76 -0.07
C ASN A 105 16.27 -9.87 -0.90
N ALA A 106 17.60 -9.88 -1.07
CA ALA A 106 18.30 -10.95 -1.78
C ALA A 106 18.15 -12.31 -1.10
N LEU A 107 18.28 -12.37 0.23
CA LEU A 107 18.07 -13.61 0.99
C LEU A 107 16.64 -14.13 0.82
N ILE A 108 15.65 -13.24 0.91
CA ILE A 108 14.25 -13.63 0.76
C ILE A 108 13.94 -14.05 -0.68
N PHE A 109 14.50 -13.37 -1.69
CA PHE A 109 14.35 -13.76 -3.10
C PHE A 109 14.99 -15.12 -3.39
N PHE A 110 16.14 -15.40 -2.77
CA PHE A 110 16.78 -16.70 -2.90
C PHE A 110 15.89 -17.81 -2.34
N LEU A 111 15.39 -17.65 -1.11
CA LEU A 111 14.49 -18.60 -0.46
C LEU A 111 13.13 -18.74 -1.18
N GLY A 112 12.59 -17.63 -1.68
CA GLY A 112 11.30 -17.55 -2.38
C GLY A 112 11.37 -17.88 -3.87
N SER A 113 12.56 -18.19 -4.41
CA SER A 113 12.79 -18.42 -5.84
C SER A 113 11.82 -19.42 -6.48
N PRO A 114 11.43 -20.56 -5.86
CA PRO A 114 10.51 -21.51 -6.48
C PRO A 114 9.11 -20.92 -6.72
N ILE A 115 8.64 -20.08 -5.79
CA ILE A 115 7.33 -19.42 -5.88
C ILE A 115 7.40 -18.29 -6.91
N LEU A 116 8.47 -17.48 -6.86
CA LEU A 116 8.69 -16.34 -7.76
C LEU A 116 8.73 -16.75 -9.23
N VAL A 117 9.51 -17.79 -9.59
CA VAL A 117 9.63 -18.25 -10.98
C VAL A 117 8.30 -18.81 -11.51
N SER A 118 7.44 -19.31 -10.62
CA SER A 118 6.13 -19.84 -10.97
C SER A 118 5.08 -18.75 -11.23
N GLY A 119 5.24 -17.56 -10.65
CA GLY A 119 4.28 -16.44 -10.76
C GLY A 119 4.77 -15.27 -11.62
N LEU A 120 6.08 -15.14 -11.86
CA LEU A 120 6.69 -14.01 -12.57
C LEU A 120 7.44 -14.45 -13.83
N SER A 121 7.46 -13.55 -14.81
CA SER A 121 8.41 -13.60 -15.93
C SER A 121 9.83 -13.22 -15.48
N LEU A 122 10.86 -13.54 -16.28
CA LEU A 122 12.26 -13.23 -15.95
C LEU A 122 12.46 -11.72 -15.67
N SER A 123 11.88 -10.87 -16.52
CA SER A 123 11.84 -9.42 -16.32
C SER A 123 10.98 -9.00 -15.12
N GLY A 124 9.93 -9.77 -14.80
CA GLY A 124 9.09 -9.55 -13.62
C GLY A 124 9.83 -9.81 -12.31
N ILE A 125 10.78 -10.76 -12.30
CA ILE A 125 11.65 -11.02 -11.15
C ILE A 125 12.55 -9.81 -10.87
N GLY A 126 13.14 -9.21 -11.91
CA GLY A 126 13.94 -7.98 -11.76
C GLY A 126 13.12 -6.82 -11.19
N ALA A 127 11.91 -6.60 -11.72
CA ALA A 127 11.01 -5.56 -11.20
C ALA A 127 10.55 -5.84 -9.76
N ALA A 128 10.25 -7.10 -9.43
CA ALA A 128 9.89 -7.51 -8.07
C ALA A 128 11.08 -7.33 -7.10
N PHE A 129 12.30 -7.59 -7.54
CA PHE A 129 13.50 -7.37 -6.72
C PHE A 129 13.69 -5.88 -6.41
N LEU A 130 13.51 -5.00 -7.40
CA LEU A 130 13.56 -3.56 -7.18
C LEU A 130 12.47 -3.10 -6.20
N LEU A 131 11.23 -3.56 -6.41
CA LEU A 131 10.11 -3.26 -5.52
C LEU A 131 10.39 -3.73 -4.08
N GLY A 132 10.82 -4.98 -3.91
CA GLY A 132 11.14 -5.53 -2.58
C GLY A 132 12.23 -4.75 -1.86
N THR A 133 13.26 -4.30 -2.60
CA THR A 133 14.33 -3.45 -2.04
C THR A 133 13.79 -2.10 -1.58
N LEU A 134 12.97 -1.44 -2.41
CA LEU A 134 12.36 -0.14 -2.07
C LEU A 134 11.41 -0.26 -0.89
N THR A 135 10.56 -1.29 -0.87
CA THR A 135 9.63 -1.55 0.22
C THR A 135 10.36 -1.82 1.52
N TRP A 136 11.41 -2.66 1.51
CA TRP A 136 12.20 -2.90 2.72
C TRP A 136 12.87 -1.63 3.22
N ARG A 137 13.36 -0.79 2.31
CA ARG A 137 14.00 0.48 2.66
C ARG A 137 13.02 1.51 3.22
N ALA A 138 11.78 1.55 2.72
CA ALA A 138 10.76 2.53 3.09
C ALA A 138 9.94 2.12 4.33
N PHE A 139 9.54 0.86 4.38
CA PHE A 139 8.56 0.34 5.35
C PHE A 139 9.08 -0.86 6.15
N GLY A 140 10.30 -1.34 5.87
CA GLY A 140 10.92 -2.43 6.62
C GLY A 140 10.29 -3.81 6.39
N PRO A 141 10.47 -4.73 7.35
CA PRO A 141 9.97 -6.10 7.23
C PRO A 141 8.44 -6.22 7.13
N SER A 142 7.70 -5.33 7.79
CA SER A 142 6.22 -5.31 7.78
C SER A 142 5.68 -4.98 6.39
N GLY A 143 6.15 -3.89 5.77
CA GLY A 143 5.78 -3.57 4.39
C GLY A 143 6.17 -4.67 3.40
N PHE A 144 7.32 -5.31 3.60
CA PHE A 144 7.74 -6.44 2.76
C PHE A 144 6.78 -7.64 2.91
N PHE A 145 6.40 -7.98 4.13
CA PHE A 145 5.44 -9.06 4.41
C PHE A 145 4.09 -8.82 3.73
N LEU A 146 3.63 -7.57 3.68
CA LEU A 146 2.43 -7.19 2.95
C LEU A 146 2.56 -7.49 1.45
N VAL A 147 3.67 -7.09 0.82
CA VAL A 147 3.94 -7.34 -0.60
C VAL A 147 4.06 -8.84 -0.88
N ALA A 148 4.68 -9.60 0.02
CA ALA A 148 4.76 -11.06 -0.08
C ALA A 148 3.37 -11.71 -0.02
N THR A 149 2.51 -11.25 0.90
CA THR A 149 1.13 -11.71 1.03
C THR A 149 0.32 -11.42 -0.24
N TYR A 150 0.42 -10.19 -0.76
CA TYR A 150 -0.15 -9.81 -2.07
C TYR A 150 0.32 -10.76 -3.18
N PHE A 151 1.62 -11.04 -3.24
CA PHE A 151 2.21 -11.86 -4.28
C PHE A 151 1.70 -13.31 -4.23
N VAL A 152 1.64 -13.89 -3.04
CA VAL A 152 1.16 -15.27 -2.81
C VAL A 152 -0.31 -15.38 -3.19
N ILE A 153 -1.17 -14.53 -2.65
CA ILE A 153 -2.62 -14.57 -2.93
C ILE A 153 -2.88 -14.28 -4.41
N GLY A 154 -2.22 -13.27 -4.98
CA GLY A 154 -2.36 -12.92 -6.38
C GLY A 154 -1.92 -14.06 -7.32
N THR A 155 -0.79 -14.71 -7.02
CA THR A 155 -0.30 -15.86 -7.80
C THR A 155 -1.21 -17.08 -7.65
N ALA A 156 -1.78 -17.30 -6.46
CA ALA A 156 -2.76 -18.35 -6.26
C ALA A 156 -4.02 -18.10 -7.11
N ALA A 157 -4.54 -16.87 -7.09
CA ALA A 157 -5.71 -16.47 -7.87
C ALA A 157 -5.50 -16.66 -9.38
N THR A 158 -4.35 -16.27 -9.93
CA THR A 158 -4.07 -16.48 -11.36
C THR A 158 -4.05 -17.95 -11.74
N LYS A 159 -3.63 -18.85 -10.85
CA LYS A 159 -3.58 -20.29 -11.11
C LYS A 159 -4.93 -21.01 -10.97
N VAL A 160 -5.93 -20.40 -10.34
CA VAL A 160 -7.26 -21.01 -10.17
C VAL A 160 -7.87 -21.38 -11.53
N LYS A 161 -8.26 -22.65 -11.69
CA LYS A 161 -8.89 -23.20 -12.91
C LYS A 161 -8.14 -22.88 -14.21
N MET A 162 -6.80 -22.86 -14.18
CA MET A 162 -5.99 -22.51 -15.35
C MET A 162 -6.29 -23.38 -16.58
N ALA A 163 -6.45 -24.70 -16.41
CA ALA A 163 -6.76 -25.61 -17.51
C ALA A 163 -8.07 -25.24 -18.23
N GLN A 164 -9.11 -24.87 -17.46
CA GLN A 164 -10.39 -24.43 -18.00
C GLN A 164 -10.27 -23.07 -18.71
N LYS A 165 -9.52 -22.12 -18.13
CA LYS A 165 -9.28 -20.81 -18.75
C LYS A 165 -8.54 -20.93 -20.08
N VAL A 166 -7.58 -21.87 -20.18
CA VAL A 166 -6.84 -22.14 -21.42
C VAL A 166 -7.77 -22.78 -22.46
N ALA A 167 -8.60 -23.75 -22.07
CA ALA A 167 -9.56 -24.38 -22.97
C ALA A 167 -10.59 -23.38 -23.53
N GLN A 168 -10.93 -22.34 -22.77
CA GLN A 168 -11.89 -21.30 -23.15
C GLN A 168 -11.24 -20.09 -23.87
N GLY A 169 -9.92 -20.09 -24.07
CA GLY A 169 -9.20 -18.97 -24.70
C GLY A 169 -9.16 -17.67 -23.89
N VAL A 170 -9.63 -17.69 -22.64
CA VAL A 170 -9.67 -16.54 -21.71
C VAL A 170 -8.53 -16.55 -20.70
N ALA A 171 -7.59 -17.50 -20.83
CA ALA A 171 -6.39 -17.53 -20.00
C ALA A 171 -5.52 -16.30 -20.24
N GLU A 172 -4.88 -15.81 -19.17
CA GLU A 172 -3.85 -14.78 -19.33
C GLU A 172 -2.80 -15.24 -20.34
N LYS A 173 -2.35 -14.28 -21.18
CA LYS A 173 -1.40 -14.47 -22.31
C LYS A 173 -0.11 -15.25 -21.96
N LYS A 174 0.22 -15.43 -20.68
CA LYS A 174 1.42 -16.15 -20.20
C LYS A 174 1.13 -17.26 -19.16
N ARG A 175 -0.04 -17.91 -19.20
CA ARG A 175 -0.43 -19.00 -18.28
C ARG A 175 -0.30 -18.61 -16.79
N GLY A 176 -0.68 -17.38 -16.43
CA GLY A 176 -0.66 -16.87 -15.05
C GLY A 176 0.66 -16.23 -14.59
N ARG A 177 1.66 -16.08 -15.48
CA ARG A 177 2.90 -15.34 -15.18
C ARG A 177 2.75 -13.85 -15.51
N ARG A 178 2.90 -12.99 -14.50
CA ARG A 178 2.82 -11.53 -14.71
C ARG A 178 4.02 -11.00 -15.50
N GLY A 179 3.74 -10.28 -16.58
CA GLY A 179 4.73 -9.66 -17.46
C GLY A 179 5.26 -8.32 -16.93
N PRO A 180 6.39 -7.80 -17.43
CA PRO A 180 6.99 -6.57 -16.92
C PRO A 180 6.09 -5.36 -17.09
N GLY A 181 5.29 -5.24 -18.16
CA GLY A 181 4.33 -4.14 -18.32
C GLY A 181 3.21 -4.13 -17.28
N SER A 182 2.69 -5.32 -16.93
CA SER A 182 1.68 -5.48 -15.87
C SER A 182 2.28 -5.26 -14.48
N VAL A 183 3.53 -5.69 -14.25
CA VAL A 183 4.26 -5.49 -12.98
C VAL A 183 4.67 -4.03 -12.80
N ILE A 184 5.18 -3.35 -13.84
CA ILE A 184 5.56 -1.93 -13.79
C ILE A 184 4.32 -1.05 -13.58
N GLY A 185 3.22 -1.30 -14.31
CA GLY A 185 1.97 -0.55 -14.11
C GLY A 185 1.34 -0.78 -12.74
N SER A 186 1.39 -2.00 -12.21
CA SER A 186 0.75 -2.35 -10.93
C SER A 186 1.60 -2.02 -9.70
N SER A 187 2.92 -1.99 -9.85
CA SER A 187 3.85 -1.69 -8.75
C SER A 187 4.24 -0.22 -8.70
N ALA A 188 3.98 0.57 -9.76
CA ALA A 188 4.40 1.97 -9.86
C ALA A 188 3.88 2.82 -8.70
N ALA A 189 2.59 2.78 -8.39
CA ALA A 189 2.02 3.58 -7.31
C ALA A 189 2.64 3.21 -5.94
N GLY A 190 2.85 1.92 -5.67
CA GLY A 190 3.57 1.45 -4.48
C GLY A 190 5.03 1.89 -4.44
N CYS A 191 5.76 1.79 -5.57
CA CYS A 191 7.13 2.27 -5.70
C CYS A 191 7.23 3.78 -5.48
N ILE A 192 6.32 4.56 -6.06
CA ILE A 192 6.25 6.02 -5.88
C ILE A 192 6.05 6.33 -4.39
N CYS A 193 5.08 5.70 -3.72
CA CYS A 193 4.86 5.88 -2.29
C CYS A 193 6.11 5.53 -1.46
N ALA A 194 6.80 4.43 -1.80
CA ALA A 194 8.05 4.05 -1.16
C ALA A 194 9.15 5.10 -1.38
N PHE A 195 9.33 5.60 -2.61
CA PHE A 195 10.30 6.64 -2.92
C PHE A 195 10.01 7.94 -2.15
N LEU A 196 8.77 8.42 -2.14
CA LEU A 196 8.42 9.65 -1.42
C LEU A 196 8.60 9.51 0.10
N THR A 197 8.36 8.31 0.64
CA THR A 197 8.68 7.98 2.03
C THR A 197 10.18 8.04 2.30
N ILE A 198 11.01 7.47 1.42
CA ILE A 198 12.48 7.44 1.57
C ILE A 198 13.09 8.84 1.52
N PHE A 199 12.59 9.70 0.64
CA PHE A 199 13.06 11.09 0.50
C PHE A 199 12.39 12.06 1.48
N GLY A 200 11.48 11.58 2.33
CA GLY A 200 10.80 12.41 3.34
C GLY A 200 9.98 13.56 2.74
N VAL A 201 9.44 13.38 1.53
CA VAL A 201 8.70 14.43 0.82
C VAL A 201 7.45 14.78 1.62
N GLY A 202 7.35 16.03 2.08
CA GLY A 202 6.25 16.51 2.93
C GLY A 202 6.45 16.31 4.44
N GLY A 203 7.55 15.68 4.88
CA GLY A 203 7.85 15.46 6.30
C GLY A 203 6.96 14.41 6.98
N GLU A 204 6.99 14.38 8.31
CA GLU A 204 6.29 13.37 9.14
C GLU A 204 4.77 13.36 8.95
N ALA A 205 4.16 14.49 8.60
CA ALA A 205 2.72 14.56 8.35
C ALA A 205 2.31 13.75 7.10
N PHE A 206 3.18 13.68 6.09
CA PHE A 206 2.90 12.98 4.83
C PHE A 206 3.43 11.55 4.81
N SER A 207 4.36 11.17 5.69
CA SER A 207 4.88 9.80 5.80
C SER A 207 3.75 8.78 5.99
N ARG A 208 2.76 9.13 6.81
CA ARG A 208 1.54 8.34 7.03
C ARG A 208 0.66 8.24 5.78
N LEU A 209 0.57 9.32 5.00
CA LEU A 209 -0.19 9.33 3.75
C LEU A 209 0.48 8.47 2.67
N TRP A 210 1.81 8.51 2.56
CA TRP A 210 2.55 7.65 1.65
C TRP A 210 2.41 6.17 2.02
N ARG A 211 2.44 5.85 3.32
CA ARG A 211 2.16 4.50 3.79
C ARG A 211 0.74 4.05 3.48
N LEU A 212 -0.25 4.90 3.73
CA LEU A 212 -1.64 4.62 3.38
C LEU A 212 -1.81 4.39 1.87
N GLY A 213 -1.19 5.23 1.04
CA GLY A 213 -1.20 5.10 -0.42
C GLY A 213 -0.53 3.82 -0.90
N PHE A 214 0.58 3.43 -0.26
CA PHE A 214 1.25 2.15 -0.51
C PHE A 214 0.30 0.97 -0.25
N VAL A 215 -0.28 0.89 0.95
CA VAL A 215 -1.20 -0.20 1.31
C VAL A 215 -2.43 -0.21 0.42
N ALA A 216 -3.05 0.95 0.18
CA ALA A 216 -4.20 1.09 -0.70
C ALA A 216 -3.89 0.59 -2.12
N SER A 217 -2.73 0.94 -2.68
CA SER A 217 -2.30 0.48 -4.01
C SER A 217 -2.23 -1.04 -4.09
N PHE A 218 -1.69 -1.73 -3.06
CA PHE A 218 -1.64 -3.19 -3.05
C PHE A 218 -3.01 -3.82 -2.85
N CYS A 219 -3.87 -3.24 -2.02
CA CYS A 219 -5.26 -3.69 -1.85
C CYS A 219 -6.05 -3.60 -3.16
N THR A 220 -5.93 -2.47 -3.87
CA THR A 220 -6.52 -2.28 -5.21
C THR A 220 -6.04 -3.36 -6.17
N LYS A 221 -4.72 -3.51 -6.31
CA LYS A 221 -4.17 -4.46 -7.28
C LYS A 221 -4.43 -5.92 -6.95
N LEU A 222 -4.53 -6.26 -5.66
CA LEU A 222 -4.97 -7.60 -5.28
C LEU A 222 -6.44 -7.81 -5.64
N SER A 223 -7.30 -6.86 -5.29
CA SER A 223 -8.74 -6.92 -5.57
C SER A 223 -9.01 -7.04 -7.07
N ASP A 224 -8.34 -6.24 -7.90
CA ASP A 224 -8.43 -6.29 -9.37
C ASP A 224 -8.01 -7.67 -9.92
N THR A 225 -6.85 -8.19 -9.47
CA THR A 225 -6.40 -9.52 -9.88
C THR A 225 -7.41 -10.59 -9.46
N VAL A 226 -7.79 -10.64 -8.19
CA VAL A 226 -8.67 -11.70 -7.68
C VAL A 226 -10.06 -11.61 -8.32
N SER A 227 -10.58 -10.39 -8.49
CA SER A 227 -11.88 -10.17 -9.12
C SER A 227 -11.90 -10.67 -10.56
N SER A 228 -10.92 -10.30 -11.37
CA SER A 228 -10.85 -10.72 -12.76
C SER A 228 -10.58 -12.22 -12.91
N GLU A 229 -9.68 -12.79 -12.10
CA GLU A 229 -9.34 -14.22 -12.16
C GLU A 229 -10.47 -15.12 -11.68
N ILE A 230 -11.13 -14.78 -10.58
CA ILE A 230 -12.29 -15.52 -10.07
C ILE A 230 -13.50 -15.30 -10.98
N GLY A 231 -13.69 -14.09 -11.51
CA GLY A 231 -14.74 -13.81 -12.50
C GLY A 231 -14.58 -14.63 -13.78
N LYS A 232 -13.36 -14.76 -14.31
CA LYS A 232 -13.05 -15.66 -15.44
C LYS A 232 -13.33 -17.12 -15.08
N ALA A 233 -12.93 -17.56 -13.89
CA ALA A 233 -13.00 -18.95 -13.46
C ALA A 233 -14.41 -19.44 -13.06
N TYR A 234 -15.25 -18.55 -12.50
CA TYR A 234 -16.54 -18.91 -11.90
C TYR A 234 -17.71 -18.03 -12.34
N GLY A 235 -17.49 -16.84 -12.90
CA GLY A 235 -18.52 -15.82 -13.09
C GLY A 235 -19.65 -16.26 -14.01
N LYS A 236 -20.83 -16.58 -13.50
CA LYS A 236 -21.94 -17.14 -14.32
C LYS A 236 -22.39 -16.20 -15.41
N THR A 237 -22.53 -14.93 -15.07
CA THR A 237 -22.94 -13.85 -15.97
C THR A 237 -22.01 -12.66 -15.79
N THR A 238 -21.49 -12.14 -16.90
CA THR A 238 -20.61 -10.98 -16.95
C THR A 238 -21.33 -9.81 -17.61
N TYR A 239 -21.21 -8.62 -17.02
CA TYR A 239 -21.90 -7.41 -17.45
C TYR A 239 -20.90 -6.31 -17.74
N LEU A 240 -21.18 -5.50 -18.75
CA LEU A 240 -20.41 -4.28 -19.01
C LEU A 240 -20.87 -3.16 -18.07
N VAL A 241 -19.95 -2.49 -17.37
CA VAL A 241 -20.31 -1.48 -16.35
C VAL A 241 -21.02 -0.25 -16.96
N THR A 242 -20.73 0.08 -18.21
CA THR A 242 -21.31 1.26 -18.91
C THR A 242 -22.74 1.01 -19.38
N THR A 243 -23.02 -0.15 -19.97
CA THR A 243 -24.29 -0.44 -20.65
C THR A 243 -25.14 -1.50 -19.95
N PHE A 244 -24.63 -2.12 -18.89
CA PHE A 244 -25.25 -3.25 -18.18
C PHE A 244 -25.65 -4.42 -19.10
N LYS A 245 -25.07 -4.49 -20.30
CA LYS A 245 -25.29 -5.60 -21.24
C LYS A 245 -24.51 -6.83 -20.81
N VAL A 246 -25.14 -7.99 -20.98
CA VAL A 246 -24.46 -9.27 -20.78
C VAL A 246 -23.45 -9.46 -21.91
N VAL A 247 -22.19 -9.65 -21.54
CA VAL A 247 -21.07 -9.85 -22.47
C VAL A 247 -20.38 -11.18 -22.17
N PRO A 248 -19.68 -11.80 -23.13
CA PRO A 248 -18.89 -13.00 -22.89
C PRO A 248 -17.85 -12.81 -21.77
N ARG A 249 -17.46 -13.90 -21.11
CA ARG A 249 -16.41 -13.87 -20.09
C ARG A 249 -15.09 -13.46 -20.72
N GLY A 250 -14.32 -12.63 -20.00
CA GLY A 250 -13.01 -12.15 -20.46
C GLY A 250 -13.09 -10.94 -21.40
N THR A 251 -14.27 -10.36 -21.62
CA THR A 251 -14.40 -9.03 -22.24
C THR A 251 -13.78 -7.96 -21.34
N GLU A 252 -13.02 -7.03 -21.92
CA GLU A 252 -12.41 -5.91 -21.18
C GLU A 252 -13.48 -5.04 -20.53
N GLY A 253 -13.26 -4.66 -19.27
CA GLY A 253 -14.21 -3.89 -18.46
C GLY A 253 -15.48 -4.66 -18.04
N ALA A 254 -15.58 -5.96 -18.34
CA ALA A 254 -16.69 -6.77 -17.90
C ALA A 254 -16.53 -7.22 -16.44
N VAL A 255 -17.59 -7.08 -15.66
CA VAL A 255 -17.63 -7.45 -14.24
C VAL A 255 -18.59 -8.62 -14.01
N SER A 256 -18.26 -9.50 -13.07
CA SER A 256 -19.15 -10.57 -12.60
C SER A 256 -19.39 -10.42 -11.11
N VAL A 257 -20.53 -10.91 -10.62
CA VAL A 257 -20.86 -10.82 -9.19
C VAL A 257 -19.86 -11.63 -8.36
N GLU A 258 -19.51 -12.84 -8.83
CA GLU A 258 -18.56 -13.73 -8.16
C GLU A 258 -17.14 -13.13 -8.12
N GLY A 259 -16.71 -12.51 -9.23
CA GLY A 259 -15.45 -11.77 -9.28
C GLY A 259 -15.45 -10.60 -8.30
N THR A 260 -16.46 -9.73 -8.37
CA THR A 260 -16.55 -8.55 -7.50
C THR A 260 -16.53 -8.93 -6.01
N LEU A 261 -17.28 -9.95 -5.61
CA LEU A 261 -17.28 -10.43 -4.22
C LEU A 261 -15.91 -10.97 -3.82
N ALA A 262 -15.25 -11.75 -4.68
CA ALA A 262 -13.91 -12.26 -4.41
C ALA A 262 -12.85 -11.14 -4.32
N GLY A 263 -12.97 -10.09 -5.15
CA GLY A 263 -12.14 -8.90 -5.08
C GLY A 263 -12.31 -8.15 -3.75
N ILE A 264 -13.55 -7.92 -3.32
CA ILE A 264 -13.85 -7.31 -2.00
C ILE A 264 -13.23 -8.12 -0.87
N LEU A 265 -13.40 -9.44 -0.89
CA LEU A 265 -12.81 -10.30 0.14
C LEU A 265 -11.27 -10.24 0.12
N ALA A 266 -10.66 -10.17 -1.06
CA ALA A 266 -9.21 -10.06 -1.19
C ALA A 266 -8.66 -8.74 -0.65
N SER A 267 -9.30 -7.60 -0.94
CA SER A 267 -8.91 -6.30 -0.36
C SER A 267 -9.11 -6.28 1.15
N ILE A 268 -10.19 -6.86 1.68
CA ILE A 268 -10.42 -7.00 3.13
C ILE A 268 -9.31 -7.83 3.78
N VAL A 269 -8.95 -8.98 3.21
CA VAL A 269 -7.88 -9.84 3.75
C VAL A 269 -6.56 -9.09 3.79
N LEU A 270 -6.18 -8.39 2.71
CA LEU A 270 -4.91 -7.67 2.68
C LEU A 270 -4.89 -6.46 3.60
N ALA A 271 -6.00 -5.71 3.66
CA ALA A 271 -6.15 -4.59 4.60
C ALA A 271 -6.09 -5.07 6.06
N PHE A 272 -6.73 -6.20 6.37
CA PHE A 272 -6.66 -6.81 7.69
C PHE A 272 -5.23 -7.25 8.05
N VAL A 273 -4.51 -7.87 7.12
CA VAL A 273 -3.08 -8.20 7.31
C VAL A 273 -2.27 -6.93 7.58
N SER A 274 -2.50 -5.85 6.82
CA SER A 274 -1.80 -4.57 7.02
C SER A 274 -2.07 -3.94 8.39
N PHE A 275 -3.29 -4.11 8.92
CA PHE A 275 -3.65 -3.69 10.27
C PHE A 275 -2.92 -4.53 11.33
N LEU A 276 -2.90 -5.86 11.17
CA LEU A 276 -2.24 -6.76 12.13
C LEU A 276 -0.73 -6.51 12.26
N ILE A 277 -0.06 -6.20 11.15
CA ILE A 277 1.38 -5.90 11.14
C ILE A 277 1.70 -4.45 11.52
N GLY A 278 0.68 -3.62 11.78
CA GLY A 278 0.85 -2.23 12.24
C GLY A 278 1.24 -1.22 11.14
N GLU A 279 1.03 -1.54 9.86
CA GLU A 279 1.25 -0.57 8.77
C GLU A 279 0.18 0.53 8.78
N VAL A 280 -1.08 0.17 9.08
CA VAL A 280 -2.20 1.11 9.08
C VAL A 280 -3.11 0.91 10.29
N GLY A 281 -3.83 1.96 10.67
CA GLY A 281 -4.89 1.90 11.68
C GLY A 281 -6.16 1.22 11.17
N SER A 282 -7.10 0.96 12.09
CA SER A 282 -8.40 0.33 11.76
C SER A 282 -9.24 1.15 10.76
N HIS A 283 -9.31 2.46 10.95
CA HIS A 283 -10.02 3.37 10.04
C HIS A 283 -9.34 3.47 8.67
N GLU A 284 -8.00 3.45 8.64
CA GLU A 284 -7.21 3.46 7.41
C GLU A 284 -7.38 2.17 6.60
N ALA A 285 -7.47 1.01 7.26
CA ALA A 285 -7.76 -0.25 6.60
C ALA A 285 -9.12 -0.21 5.86
N ILE A 286 -10.14 0.41 6.47
CA ILE A 286 -11.45 0.63 5.82
C ILE A 286 -11.29 1.53 4.59
N ILE A 287 -10.51 2.63 4.71
CA ILE A 287 -10.22 3.53 3.59
C ILE A 287 -9.53 2.77 2.45
N CYS A 288 -8.57 1.89 2.74
CA CYS A 288 -7.89 1.08 1.72
C CYS A 288 -8.87 0.16 0.97
N VAL A 289 -9.81 -0.47 1.67
CA VAL A 289 -10.84 -1.32 1.04
C VAL A 289 -11.74 -0.48 0.15
N LEU A 290 -12.25 0.65 0.62
CA LEU A 290 -13.11 1.53 -0.17
C LEU A 290 -12.37 2.10 -1.39
N ALA A 291 -11.14 2.54 -1.22
CA ALA A 291 -10.28 3.02 -2.31
C ALA A 291 -10.06 1.94 -3.37
N ALA A 292 -9.85 0.69 -2.96
CA ALA A 292 -9.73 -0.46 -3.87
C ALA A 292 -10.99 -0.65 -4.71
N GLN A 293 -12.17 -0.55 -4.10
CA GLN A 293 -13.43 -0.72 -4.84
C GLN A 293 -13.69 0.42 -5.81
N ILE A 294 -13.41 1.66 -5.42
CA ILE A 294 -13.54 2.84 -6.30
C ILE A 294 -12.59 2.73 -7.48
N ALA A 295 -11.33 2.36 -7.23
CA ALA A 295 -10.33 2.20 -8.28
C ALA A 295 -10.69 1.08 -9.26
N ASN A 296 -11.14 -0.08 -8.77
CA ASN A 296 -11.55 -1.20 -9.63
C ASN A 296 -12.78 -0.86 -10.47
N LEU A 297 -13.73 -0.10 -9.91
CA LEU A 297 -14.88 0.40 -10.67
C LEU A 297 -14.41 1.36 -11.77
N GLY A 298 -13.49 2.27 -11.44
CA GLY A 298 -12.86 3.18 -12.41
C GLY A 298 -12.16 2.44 -13.54
N GLU A 299 -11.33 1.45 -13.22
CA GLU A 299 -10.66 0.60 -14.23
C GLU A 299 -11.69 -0.14 -15.11
N SER A 300 -12.78 -0.63 -14.52
CA SER A 300 -13.85 -1.31 -15.27
C SER A 300 -14.61 -0.35 -16.22
N ILE A 301 -14.88 0.88 -15.78
CA ILE A 301 -15.52 1.92 -16.61
C ILE A 301 -14.60 2.31 -17.78
N ILE A 302 -13.31 2.53 -17.51
CA ILE A 302 -12.32 2.88 -18.54
C ILE A 302 -12.20 1.72 -19.54
N GLY A 303 -12.11 0.48 -19.06
CA GLY A 303 -12.07 -0.72 -19.90
C GLY A 303 -13.31 -0.82 -20.79
N ALA A 304 -14.50 -0.63 -20.22
CA ALA A 304 -15.76 -0.67 -20.96
C ALA A 304 -15.88 0.46 -22.00
N ALA A 305 -15.50 1.69 -21.65
CA ALA A 305 -15.54 2.83 -22.55
C ALA A 305 -14.56 2.70 -23.73
N LEU A 306 -13.41 2.06 -23.51
CA LEU A 306 -12.46 1.74 -24.57
C LEU A 306 -12.92 0.57 -25.44
N GLN A 307 -13.58 -0.42 -24.84
CA GLN A 307 -14.15 -1.56 -25.56
C GLN A 307 -15.22 -1.14 -26.59
N GLU A 308 -15.97 -0.07 -26.32
CA GLU A 308 -16.97 0.50 -27.23
C GLU A 308 -16.36 1.29 -28.40
N LYS A 309 -15.10 1.74 -28.29
CA LYS A 309 -14.38 2.40 -29.39
C LYS A 309 -13.65 1.36 -30.23
N GLU A 310 -14.33 0.84 -31.27
CA GLU A 310 -13.89 -0.24 -32.18
C GLU A 310 -12.54 -0.07 -32.91
N GLY A 311 -11.73 0.96 -32.62
CA GLY A 311 -10.45 1.22 -33.29
C GLY A 311 -9.19 0.73 -32.57
N PHE A 312 -9.26 0.32 -31.29
CA PHE A 312 -8.09 -0.09 -30.50
C PHE A 312 -8.11 -1.59 -30.15
N LYS A 313 -8.23 -2.47 -31.15
CA LYS A 313 -7.73 -3.85 -31.03
C LYS A 313 -6.19 -3.84 -31.00
N TRP A 314 -5.56 -3.38 -29.92
CA TRP A 314 -4.09 -3.40 -29.84
C TRP A 314 -3.54 -4.74 -29.34
N VAL A 315 -2.92 -5.42 -30.29
CA VAL A 315 -1.75 -6.31 -30.24
C VAL A 315 -1.81 -7.46 -29.22
N GLY A 316 -2.22 -8.60 -29.77
CA GLY A 316 -2.00 -9.92 -29.22
C GLY A 316 -2.25 -10.98 -30.30
N SER A 317 -1.68 -10.76 -31.48
CA SER A 317 -1.35 -11.83 -32.42
C SER A 317 -0.15 -12.61 -31.88
#